data_AF-A0A098VPX6-F1
#
_entry.id   AF-A0A098VPX6-F1
#
_cell.length_a   1.000
_cell.length_b   1.000
_cell.length_c   1.000
_cell.angle_alpha   90.00
_cell.angle_beta   90.00
_cell.angle_gamma   90.00
#
_symmetry.space_group_name_H-M   'P 1'
#
loop_
_entity.id
_entity.type
_entity.pdbx_description
1 polymer ?
#
loop_
_entity_poly.entity_id
_entity_poly.type
_entity_poly.pdbx_seq_one_letter_code
_entity_poly.pdbx_strand_id
1 'polypeptide(L)'
;MDEPLVSRGVASTLRLLMDRGVLRSEYDQKPPSKKIEYKDEHGRSLTPKEAFKLLSHKFHGKAPGKLKVEKLLKKIQTEKAVLAKQVASIPSTNVEMMEKARMSQGAAHIVVANSSMMSTATRSHKPINRNKKEAKAAVPKKKLPFGMV
;
A
#
# COMPACT_ATOMS: atom_id res chain seq x y z
N MET A 1 -10.05 -9.79 -52.66
CA MET A 1 -10.98 -8.77 -53.16
C MET A 1 -11.54 -8.07 -51.94
N ASP A 2 -10.90 -6.95 -51.62
CA ASP A 2 -11.08 -6.17 -50.41
C ASP A 2 -12.46 -5.50 -50.39
N GLU A 3 -13.17 -5.63 -49.27
CA GLU A 3 -14.47 -4.99 -49.10
C GLU A 3 -14.31 -3.45 -49.06
N PRO A 4 -15.11 -2.70 -49.84
CA PRO A 4 -15.08 -1.26 -49.77
C PRO A 4 -15.60 -0.80 -48.40
N LEU A 5 -14.82 0.06 -47.76
CA LEU A 5 -15.15 0.83 -46.56
C LEU A 5 -16.33 1.78 -46.84
N VAL A 6 -17.56 1.26 -46.97
CA VAL A 6 -18.74 2.09 -47.33
C VAL A 6 -19.27 2.91 -46.14
N SER A 7 -18.66 2.84 -44.95
CA SER A 7 -18.98 3.76 -43.86
C SER A 7 -17.83 3.92 -42.86
N ARG A 8 -17.44 5.17 -42.57
CA ARG A 8 -16.52 5.54 -41.48
C ARG A 8 -17.20 5.53 -40.10
N GLY A 9 -18.22 4.69 -39.93
CA GLY A 9 -18.97 4.56 -38.69
C GLY A 9 -18.48 3.39 -37.85
N VAL A 10 -18.68 3.47 -36.53
CA VAL A 10 -18.39 2.38 -35.58
C VAL A 10 -19.01 1.03 -36.00
N ALA A 11 -20.11 1.05 -36.73
CA ALA A 11 -20.80 -0.14 -37.23
C ALA A 11 -19.95 -0.97 -38.22
N SER A 12 -19.14 -0.33 -39.08
CA SER A 12 -18.30 -1.06 -40.04
C SER A 12 -17.14 -1.75 -39.32
N THR A 13 -16.53 -1.07 -38.34
CA THR A 13 -15.51 -1.65 -37.47
C THR A 13 -16.08 -2.82 -36.66
N LEU A 14 -17.29 -2.68 -36.08
CA LEU A 14 -17.96 -3.77 -35.37
C LEU A 14 -18.21 -4.98 -36.28
N ARG A 15 -18.68 -4.78 -37.51
CA ARG A 15 -18.90 -5.87 -38.48
C ARG A 15 -17.59 -6.58 -38.84
N LEU A 16 -16.53 -5.83 -39.12
CA LEU A 16 -15.19 -6.38 -39.34
C LEU A 16 -14.71 -7.23 -38.15
N LEU A 17 -14.97 -6.79 -36.92
CA LEU A 17 -14.59 -7.53 -35.71
C LEU A 17 -15.44 -8.79 -35.52
N MET A 18 -16.70 -8.79 -35.97
CA MET A 18 -17.58 -9.98 -35.97
C MET A 18 -17.13 -11.00 -37.01
N ASP A 19 -16.85 -10.54 -38.24
CA ASP A 19 -16.40 -11.40 -39.36
C ASP A 19 -15.01 -11.98 -39.09
N ARG A 20 -14.14 -11.23 -38.40
CA ARG A 20 -12.83 -11.69 -37.92
C ARG A 20 -12.92 -12.58 -36.68
N GLY A 21 -14.11 -12.78 -36.11
CA GLY A 21 -14.35 -13.64 -34.95
C GLY A 21 -13.79 -13.10 -33.62
N VAL A 22 -13.39 -11.82 -33.56
CA VAL A 22 -12.88 -11.16 -32.35
C VAL A 22 -14.04 -10.75 -31.44
N LEU A 23 -15.15 -10.30 -32.02
CA LEU A 23 -16.40 -10.04 -31.32
C LEU A 23 -17.41 -11.15 -31.64
N ARG A 24 -17.69 -12.02 -30.66
CA ARG A 24 -18.85 -12.91 -30.72
C ARG A 24 -20.10 -12.11 -30.34
N SER A 25 -21.16 -12.22 -31.15
CA SER A 25 -22.49 -11.74 -30.77
C SER A 25 -23.06 -12.63 -29.66
N GLU A 26 -22.78 -12.30 -28.40
CA GLU A 26 -23.27 -13.04 -27.23
C GLU A 26 -24.71 -12.69 -26.83
N TYR A 27 -25.51 -12.06 -27.70
CA TYR A 27 -26.79 -11.46 -27.30
C TYR A 27 -27.97 -12.43 -27.27
N ASP A 28 -27.90 -13.62 -27.90
CA ASP A 28 -29.07 -14.49 -28.05
C ASP A 28 -29.17 -15.64 -27.04
N GLN A 29 -28.09 -15.97 -26.32
CA GLN A 29 -28.09 -17.14 -25.41
C GLN A 29 -27.57 -16.85 -24.00
N LYS A 30 -27.27 -15.59 -23.66
CA LYS A 30 -26.83 -15.26 -22.31
C LYS A 30 -28.05 -14.97 -21.44
N PRO A 31 -28.40 -15.83 -20.46
CA PRO A 31 -29.42 -15.46 -19.49
C PRO A 31 -28.98 -14.16 -18.79
N PRO A 32 -29.92 -13.28 -18.40
CA PRO A 32 -29.59 -12.00 -17.80
C PRO A 32 -28.71 -12.23 -16.58
N SER A 33 -27.42 -11.91 -16.70
CA SER A 33 -26.44 -12.12 -15.63
C SER A 33 -26.69 -11.08 -14.53
N LYS A 34 -27.51 -11.43 -13.54
CA LYS A 34 -27.77 -10.59 -12.37
C LYS A 34 -26.56 -10.64 -11.45
N LYS A 35 -25.77 -9.56 -11.42
CA LYS A 35 -24.71 -9.37 -10.43
C LYS A 35 -25.32 -8.77 -9.17
N ILE A 36 -25.21 -9.48 -8.05
CA ILE A 36 -25.69 -9.00 -6.75
C ILE A 36 -24.54 -8.29 -6.06
N GLU A 37 -24.68 -6.97 -5.92
CA GLU A 37 -23.72 -6.14 -5.19
C GLU A 37 -24.31 -5.74 -3.83
N TYR A 38 -23.51 -5.90 -2.78
CA TYR A 38 -23.87 -5.46 -1.44
C TYR A 38 -23.18 -4.14 -1.14
N LYS A 39 -23.94 -3.12 -0.76
CA LYS A 39 -23.43 -1.78 -0.45
C LYS A 39 -23.64 -1.44 1.03
N ASP A 40 -22.64 -0.80 1.62
CA ASP A 40 -22.71 -0.29 2.99
C ASP A 40 -23.34 1.11 3.05
N GLU A 41 -23.57 1.66 4.25
CA GLU A 41 -24.13 3.02 4.48
C GLU A 41 -23.31 4.11 3.76
N HIS A 42 -22.02 3.88 3.60
CA HIS A 42 -21.10 4.78 2.92
C HIS A 42 -21.00 4.55 1.40
N GLY A 43 -21.92 3.77 0.82
CA GLY A 43 -21.97 3.48 -0.62
C GLY A 43 -20.83 2.60 -1.14
N ARG A 44 -20.00 2.05 -0.25
CA ARG A 44 -18.89 1.15 -0.61
C ARG A 44 -19.44 -0.23 -0.96
N SER A 45 -19.00 -0.77 -2.11
CA SER A 45 -19.22 -2.18 -2.44
C SER A 45 -18.46 -3.06 -1.44
N LEU A 46 -19.20 -3.87 -0.70
CA LEU A 46 -18.68 -4.77 0.33
C LEU A 46 -18.09 -6.03 -0.32
N THR A 47 -17.05 -6.55 0.32
CA THR A 47 -16.59 -7.90 -0.01
C THR A 47 -17.65 -8.94 0.42
N PRO A 48 -17.71 -10.12 -0.21
CA PRO A 48 -18.68 -11.16 0.16
C PRO A 48 -18.64 -11.54 1.65
N LYS A 49 -17.43 -11.53 2.24
CA LYS A 49 -17.20 -11.79 3.66
C LYS A 49 -17.82 -10.74 4.56
N GLU A 50 -17.70 -9.47 4.19
CA GLU A 50 -18.27 -8.36 4.95
C GLU A 50 -19.79 -8.30 4.77
N ALA A 51 -20.28 -8.56 3.56
CA ALA A 51 -21.71 -8.67 3.25
C ALA A 51 -22.39 -9.76 4.10
N PHE A 52 -21.82 -10.98 4.13
CA PHE A 52 -22.34 -12.07 4.97
C PHE A 52 -22.33 -11.69 6.46
N LYS A 53 -21.27 -11.03 6.92
CA LYS A 53 -21.13 -10.62 8.32
C LYS A 53 -22.18 -9.57 8.71
N LEU A 54 -22.43 -8.58 7.86
CA LEU A 54 -23.49 -7.60 8.06
C LEU A 54 -24.87 -8.25 8.05
N LEU A 55 -25.12 -9.16 7.09
CA LEU A 55 -26.37 -9.91 7.02
C LEU A 55 -26.58 -10.77 8.28
N SER A 56 -25.53 -11.44 8.75
CA SER A 56 -25.55 -12.25 9.97
C SER A 56 -25.83 -11.41 11.22
N HIS A 57 -25.20 -10.24 11.36
CA HIS A 57 -25.48 -9.34 12.48
C HIS A 57 -26.90 -8.77 12.43
N LYS A 58 -27.41 -8.43 11.23
CA LYS A 58 -28.81 -8.00 11.05
C LYS A 58 -29.79 -9.11 11.39
N PHE A 59 -29.49 -10.34 10.98
CA PHE A 59 -30.31 -11.52 11.23
C PHE A 59 -30.35 -11.90 12.71
N HIS A 60 -29.18 -11.94 13.38
CA HIS A 60 -29.10 -12.32 14.79
C HIS A 60 -29.28 -11.15 15.78
N GLY A 61 -29.35 -9.90 15.31
CA GLY A 61 -29.47 -8.70 16.15
C GLY A 61 -28.25 -8.40 17.04
N LYS A 62 -27.18 -9.19 16.96
CA LYS A 62 -25.97 -9.03 17.77
C LYS A 62 -24.98 -8.11 17.05
N ALA A 63 -24.99 -6.85 17.43
CA ALA A 63 -24.04 -5.88 16.92
C ALA A 63 -22.59 -6.20 17.36
N PRO A 64 -21.58 -5.90 16.52
CA PRO A 64 -20.20 -5.99 16.94
C PRO A 64 -19.90 -4.97 18.05
N GLY A 65 -19.08 -5.36 19.04
CA GLY A 65 -18.66 -4.45 20.10
C GLY A 65 -17.86 -3.24 19.59
N LYS A 66 -17.89 -2.13 20.36
CA LYS A 66 -17.33 -0.82 19.99
C LYS A 66 -15.89 -0.88 19.46
N LEU A 67 -15.00 -1.59 20.15
CA LEU A 67 -13.60 -1.74 19.74
C LEU A 67 -13.43 -2.40 18.35
N LYS A 68 -14.34 -3.31 17.98
CA LYS A 68 -14.31 -3.95 16.65
C LYS A 68 -14.76 -2.97 15.56
N VAL A 69 -15.77 -2.16 15.86
CA VAL A 69 -16.28 -1.11 14.96
C VAL A 69 -15.19 -0.07 14.72
N GLU A 70 -14.54 0.42 15.77
CA GLU A 70 -13.47 1.42 15.66
C GLU A 70 -12.27 0.91 14.85
N LYS A 71 -11.84 -0.34 15.06
CA LYS A 71 -10.77 -0.95 14.27
C LYS A 71 -11.13 -1.05 12.78
N LEU A 72 -12.37 -1.44 12.48
CA LEU A 72 -12.86 -1.51 11.10
C LEU A 72 -12.92 -0.11 10.48
N LEU A 73 -13.40 0.89 11.20
CA LEU A 73 -13.48 2.28 10.73
C LEU A 73 -12.08 2.84 10.42
N LYS A 74 -11.09 2.59 11.30
CA LYS A 74 -9.69 2.96 11.06
C LYS A 74 -9.15 2.29 9.80
N LYS A 75 -9.42 0.99 9.60
CA LYS A 75 -9.00 0.27 8.39
C LYS A 75 -9.61 0.89 7.13
N ILE A 76 -10.90 1.19 7.14
CA ILE A 76 -11.59 1.84 6.01
C ILE A 76 -10.98 3.22 5.73
N GLN A 77 -10.68 4.01 6.75
CA GLN A 77 -10.03 5.31 6.60
C GLN A 77 -8.63 5.17 5.99
N THR A 78 -7.83 4.21 6.45
CA THR A 78 -6.50 3.96 5.89
C THR A 78 -6.58 3.51 4.43
N GLU A 79 -7.50 2.63 4.08
CA GLU A 79 -7.71 2.18 2.69
C GLU A 79 -8.13 3.35 1.79
N LYS A 80 -9.06 4.20 2.25
CA LYS A 80 -9.45 5.42 1.53
C LYS A 80 -8.28 6.37 1.34
N ALA A 81 -7.47 6.59 2.39
CA ALA A 81 -6.29 7.45 2.32
C ALA A 81 -5.22 6.87 1.39
N VAL A 82 -5.02 5.56 1.38
CA VAL A 82 -4.09 4.89 0.45
C VAL A 82 -4.58 5.02 -0.98
N LEU A 83 -5.87 4.77 -1.25
CA LEU A 83 -6.45 4.97 -2.59
C LEU A 83 -6.31 6.42 -3.05
N ALA A 84 -6.57 7.40 -2.17
CA ALA A 84 -6.36 8.81 -2.47
C ALA A 84 -4.87 9.13 -2.77
N LYS A 85 -3.95 8.54 -2.02
CA LYS A 85 -2.50 8.65 -2.25
C LYS A 85 -2.04 7.94 -3.52
N GLN A 86 -2.67 6.84 -3.92
CA GLN A 86 -2.40 6.12 -5.16
C GLN A 86 -2.88 6.91 -6.38
N VAL A 87 -4.02 7.59 -6.29
CA VAL A 87 -4.42 8.57 -7.31
C VAL A 87 -3.39 9.70 -7.39
N ALA A 88 -2.80 10.09 -6.25
CA ALA A 88 -1.69 11.03 -6.19
C ALA A 88 -0.30 10.42 -6.54
N SER A 89 -0.21 9.13 -6.93
CA SER A 89 1.05 8.46 -7.29
C SER A 89 1.33 8.42 -8.79
N ILE A 90 0.73 9.34 -9.56
CA ILE A 90 1.47 10.10 -10.58
C ILE A 90 2.81 10.48 -9.94
N PRO A 91 3.98 10.19 -10.54
CA PRO A 91 5.29 10.13 -9.87
C PRO A 91 5.38 11.16 -8.74
N SER A 92 5.21 10.66 -7.51
CA SER A 92 5.00 11.56 -6.38
C SER A 92 6.28 12.37 -6.19
N THR A 93 6.15 13.68 -6.00
CA THR A 93 7.26 14.61 -5.80
C THR A 93 8.27 14.12 -4.75
N ASN A 94 7.81 13.37 -3.75
CA ASN A 94 8.65 12.75 -2.71
C ASN A 94 9.53 11.59 -3.21
N VAL A 95 9.02 10.73 -4.12
CA VAL A 95 9.81 9.64 -4.72
C VAL A 95 10.84 10.23 -5.70
N GLU A 96 10.46 11.25 -6.48
CA GLU A 96 11.42 11.98 -7.32
C GLU A 96 12.52 12.66 -6.50
N MET A 97 12.19 13.24 -5.34
CA MET A 97 13.20 13.81 -4.43
C MET A 97 14.14 12.72 -3.87
N MET A 98 13.63 11.53 -3.57
CA MET A 98 14.46 10.39 -3.15
C MET A 98 15.38 9.90 -4.28
N GLU A 99 14.88 9.82 -5.51
CA GLU A 99 15.69 9.45 -6.68
C GLU A 99 16.76 10.51 -6.97
N LYS A 100 16.40 11.80 -6.97
CA LYS A 100 17.36 12.90 -7.11
C LYS A 100 18.43 12.90 -6.01
N ALA A 101 18.07 12.54 -4.78
CA ALA A 101 19.03 12.39 -3.68
C ALA A 101 19.97 11.19 -3.87
N ARG A 102 19.47 10.04 -4.38
CA ARG A 102 20.32 8.89 -4.75
C ARG A 102 21.28 9.26 -5.87
N MET A 103 20.79 9.94 -6.90
CA MET A 103 21.57 10.37 -8.06
C MET A 103 22.66 11.37 -7.67
N SER A 104 22.34 12.36 -6.82
CA SER A 104 23.33 13.35 -6.38
C SER A 104 24.38 12.78 -5.43
N GLN A 105 24.01 11.81 -4.60
CA GLN A 105 24.94 11.17 -3.66
C GLN A 105 25.73 10.01 -4.30
N GLY A 106 25.32 9.53 -5.48
CA GLY A 106 25.92 8.35 -6.13
C GLY A 106 25.76 7.06 -5.32
N ALA A 107 24.85 7.04 -4.35
CA ALA A 107 24.65 5.93 -3.43
C ALA A 107 23.38 5.14 -3.80
N ALA A 108 23.48 3.81 -3.80
CA ALA A 108 22.37 2.92 -4.13
C ALA A 108 21.22 2.94 -3.11
N HIS A 109 21.44 3.47 -1.90
CA HIS A 109 20.47 3.47 -0.80
C HIS A 109 20.37 4.83 -0.11
N ILE A 110 19.22 5.09 0.50
CA ILE A 110 18.97 6.28 1.34
C ILE A 110 18.67 5.79 2.75
N VAL A 111 19.34 6.35 3.76
CA VAL A 111 19.03 6.08 5.16
C VAL A 111 17.89 7.01 5.59
N VAL A 112 16.70 6.46 5.76
CA VAL A 112 15.54 7.18 6.28
C VAL A 112 15.47 6.95 7.78
N ALA A 113 15.67 7.99 8.57
CA ALA A 113 15.61 7.92 10.03
C ALA A 113 14.16 8.02 10.53
N ASN A 114 13.84 7.22 11.55
CA ASN A 114 12.51 7.10 12.12
C ASN A 114 12.25 8.20 13.16
N SER A 115 12.35 9.46 12.77
CA SER A 115 11.99 10.61 13.62
C SER A 115 11.33 11.67 12.75
N SER A 116 10.13 12.06 13.16
CA SER A 116 9.36 13.15 12.55
C SER A 116 10.25 14.39 12.37
N MET A 117 10.21 14.99 11.17
CA MET A 117 11.04 16.07 10.61
C MET A 117 12.19 15.58 9.72
N MET A 118 11.97 15.71 8.40
CA MET A 118 13.02 15.80 7.39
C MET A 118 14.02 16.88 7.81
N SER A 119 15.17 16.46 8.34
CA SER A 119 16.40 17.23 8.32
C SER A 119 17.40 16.49 7.44
N THR A 120 17.48 16.85 6.16
CA THR A 120 18.67 16.58 5.35
C THR A 120 19.77 17.55 5.82
N ALA A 121 20.30 17.32 7.01
CA ALA A 121 21.48 17.99 7.52
C ALA A 121 22.52 16.91 7.83
N THR A 122 23.58 16.92 7.04
CA THR A 122 24.76 16.10 7.17
C THR A 122 25.27 16.08 8.61
N ARG A 123 25.19 14.93 9.28
CA ARG A 123 26.15 14.61 10.33
C ARG A 123 27.19 13.69 9.71
N SER A 124 28.28 14.30 9.23
CA SER A 124 29.50 13.59 8.84
C SER A 124 29.94 12.74 10.03
N HIS A 125 29.65 11.45 9.99
CA HIS A 125 30.20 10.50 10.96
C HIS A 125 31.55 10.05 10.41
N LYS A 126 32.62 10.64 10.94
CA LYS A 126 34.00 10.18 10.70
C LYS A 126 34.09 8.72 11.17
N PRO A 127 34.60 7.78 10.36
CA PRO A 127 34.64 6.37 10.73
C PRO A 127 35.58 6.17 11.93
N ILE A 128 35.07 5.53 12.99
CA ILE A 128 35.86 5.12 14.15
C ILE A 128 36.73 3.94 13.74
N ASN A 129 38.03 4.18 13.58
CA ASN A 129 39.03 3.13 13.33
C ASN A 129 39.37 2.43 14.66
N ARG A 130 39.01 1.15 14.81
CA ARG A 130 39.17 0.34 16.03
C ARG A 130 40.46 -0.49 16.05
N ASN A 131 41.58 0.03 15.55
CA ASN A 131 42.87 -0.66 15.68
C ASN A 131 43.93 0.24 16.33
N LYS A 132 43.93 0.28 17.67
CA LYS A 132 45.14 0.52 18.46
C LYS A 132 45.13 -0.40 19.67
N LYS A 133 46.01 -1.40 19.61
CA LYS A 133 46.35 -2.34 20.66
C LYS A 133 47.15 -1.63 21.77
N GLU A 134 46.95 -2.15 22.99
CA GLU A 134 47.92 -2.31 24.07
C GLU A 134 48.46 -1.07 24.81
N ALA A 135 48.08 -0.95 26.09
CA ALA A 135 49.03 -0.90 27.21
C ALA A 135 48.30 -1.18 28.53
N LYS A 136 48.81 -2.15 29.30
CA LYS A 136 48.36 -2.53 30.64
C LYS A 136 48.65 -1.41 31.64
N ALA A 137 47.70 -1.12 32.54
CA ALA A 137 48.00 -0.46 33.81
C ALA A 137 47.17 -1.13 34.91
N ALA A 138 47.86 -1.80 35.82
CA ALA A 138 47.29 -2.47 36.98
C ALA A 138 46.75 -1.45 37.99
N VAL A 139 45.59 -1.73 38.59
CA VAL A 139 45.04 -0.96 39.72
C VAL A 139 44.94 -1.91 40.93
N PRO A 140 45.44 -1.52 42.12
CA PRO A 140 45.53 -2.41 43.28
C PRO A 140 44.17 -2.60 43.97
N LYS A 141 43.86 -3.85 44.35
CA LYS A 141 42.64 -4.24 45.06
C LYS A 141 42.66 -3.73 46.52
N LYS A 142 41.74 -2.84 46.88
CA LYS A 142 41.46 -2.49 48.30
C LYS A 142 40.59 -3.59 48.92
N LYS A 143 41.08 -4.25 49.97
CA LYS A 143 40.30 -5.17 50.82
C LYS A 143 39.36 -4.34 51.71
N LEU A 144 38.09 -4.73 51.79
CA LEU A 144 37.14 -4.23 52.79
C LEU A 144 37.12 -5.20 53.99
N PRO A 145 37.10 -4.71 55.25
CA PRO A 145 37.07 -5.57 56.43
C PRO A 145 35.65 -6.13 56.66
N PHE A 146 35.55 -7.46 56.81
CA PHE A 146 34.37 -8.14 57.33
C PHE A 146 34.39 -8.06 58.86
N GLY A 147 33.36 -7.49 59.48
CA GLY A 147 33.14 -7.59 60.92
C GLY A 147 32.29 -6.45 61.48
N MET A 148 31.01 -6.72 61.72
CA MET A 148 30.28 -6.09 62.81
C MET A 148 29.10 -6.98 63.22
N VAL A 149 29.22 -7.49 64.46
CA VAL A 149 28.23 -7.95 65.46
C VAL A 149 26.93 -8.58 64.96
#